data_AF-A0A4R3Z596-F1
#
_entry.id   AF-A0A4R3Z596-F1
#
_cell.length_a   1.000
_cell.length_b   1.000
_cell.length_c   1.000
_cell.angle_alpha   90.00
_cell.angle_beta   90.00
_cell.angle_gamma   90.00
#
_symmetry.space_group_name_H-M   'P 1'
#
loop_
_entity.id
_entity.type
_entity.pdbx_description
1 polymer ?
#
loop_
_entity_poly.entity_id
_entity_poly.type
_entity_poly.pdbx_seq_one_letter_code
_entity_poly.pdbx_strand_id
1 'polypeptide(L)'
;MAIPYPDWLPLAQKDNKSMTKATGFRADQPVVGEPIFQKLTDDLPVTWSLVWKFKPREERAFAQWIRSPKYLDNGTKWFDIRIKIGGGETQLQQVHFVTMPVQTSINGSITTWTATVIARELNNEDDQYDDLLVMLPEGWESILDRVVNQIMPRSD
;
A
#
# COMPACT_ATOMS: atom_id res chain seq x y z
N MET A 1 17.52 2.07 6.88
CA MET A 1 17.33 1.55 5.52
C MET A 1 16.33 0.42 5.59
N ALA A 2 15.27 0.47 4.80
CA ALA A 2 14.28 -0.60 4.77
C ALA A 2 14.81 -1.80 3.98
N ILE A 3 14.36 -2.99 4.37
CA ILE A 3 14.74 -4.24 3.73
C ILE A 3 13.85 -4.45 2.50
N PRO A 4 14.39 -4.69 1.29
CA PRO A 4 13.54 -4.95 0.14
C PRO A 4 12.82 -6.30 0.30
N TYR A 5 11.54 -6.34 -0.04
CA TYR A 5 10.80 -7.58 -0.20
C TYR A 5 11.41 -8.42 -1.35
N PRO A 6 11.58 -9.74 -1.22
CA PRO A 6 12.18 -10.54 -2.27
C PRO A 6 11.32 -10.56 -3.55
N ASP A 7 11.87 -10.08 -4.67
CA ASP A 7 11.13 -9.89 -5.93
C ASP A 7 10.51 -11.18 -6.52
N TRP A 8 11.09 -12.33 -6.21
CA TRP A 8 10.61 -13.63 -6.71
C TRP A 8 9.48 -14.22 -5.86
N LEU A 9 9.24 -13.70 -4.65
CA LEU A 9 8.10 -14.11 -3.84
C LEU A 9 6.82 -13.45 -4.34
N PRO A 10 5.66 -14.14 -4.30
CA PRO A 10 4.41 -13.55 -4.71
C PRO A 10 4.02 -12.40 -3.77
N LEU A 11 3.58 -11.28 -4.36
CA LEU A 11 3.04 -10.16 -3.62
C LEU A 11 1.75 -10.54 -2.86
N ALA A 12 1.36 -9.69 -1.91
CA ALA A 12 0.09 -9.85 -1.22
C ALA A 12 -1.09 -9.88 -2.20
N GLN A 13 -2.11 -10.68 -1.89
CA GLN A 13 -3.34 -10.80 -2.66
C GLN A 13 -3.98 -9.43 -2.87
N LYS A 14 -4.51 -9.21 -4.08
CA LYS A 14 -5.17 -7.96 -4.46
C LYS A 14 -6.60 -7.86 -3.89
N ASP A 15 -7.25 -9.00 -3.65
CA ASP A 15 -8.65 -9.06 -3.24
C ASP A 15 -8.84 -8.92 -1.72
N ASN A 16 -9.98 -8.35 -1.32
CA ASN A 16 -10.41 -8.17 0.08
C ASN A 16 -9.39 -7.45 0.98
N LYS A 17 -8.54 -6.60 0.37
CA LYS A 17 -7.61 -5.76 1.09
C LYS A 17 -8.32 -4.49 1.57
N SER A 18 -8.46 -4.33 2.88
CA SER A 18 -8.93 -3.08 3.48
C SER A 18 -7.76 -2.14 3.75
N MET A 19 -7.98 -0.85 3.49
CA MET A 19 -7.07 0.23 3.86
C MET A 19 -7.76 1.10 4.91
N THR A 20 -7.08 1.35 6.03
CA THR A 20 -7.53 2.29 7.05
C THR A 20 -6.51 3.40 7.20
N LYS A 21 -6.91 4.63 6.86
CA LYS A 21 -6.11 5.84 7.13
C LYS A 21 -6.60 6.48 8.44
N ALA A 22 -5.67 6.97 9.24
CA ALA A 22 -6.03 7.78 10.41
C ALA A 22 -6.69 9.11 9.99
N THR A 23 -7.51 9.70 10.85
CA THR A 23 -8.14 11.01 10.61
C THR A 23 -7.24 12.13 11.12
N GLY A 24 -6.82 13.03 10.23
CA GLY A 24 -5.97 14.18 10.56
C GLY A 24 -6.69 15.46 10.93
N PHE A 25 -8.00 15.41 11.17
CA PHE A 25 -8.78 16.57 11.57
C PHE A 25 -9.67 16.25 12.76
N ARG A 26 -9.99 17.27 13.55
CA ARG A 26 -10.99 17.21 14.61
C ARG A 26 -12.27 17.90 14.12
N ALA A 27 -13.40 17.27 14.39
CA ALA A 27 -14.71 17.88 14.21
C ALA A 27 -15.23 18.37 15.56
N ASP A 28 -15.75 19.60 15.60
CA ASP A 28 -16.53 20.14 16.71
C ASP A 28 -17.96 20.39 16.23
N GLN A 29 -18.94 19.91 16.99
CA GLN A 29 -20.36 20.01 16.65
C GLN A 29 -21.04 20.98 17.61
N PRO A 30 -21.21 22.26 17.22
CA PRO A 30 -21.95 23.21 18.04
C PRO A 30 -23.43 22.80 18.15
N VAL A 31 -24.08 23.18 19.25
CA VAL A 31 -25.51 22.88 19.50
C VAL A 31 -26.43 23.50 18.43
N VAL A 32 -25.97 24.56 17.77
CA VAL A 32 -26.63 25.22 16.64
C VAL A 32 -25.56 25.62 15.62
N GLY A 33 -25.73 25.25 14.34
CA GLY A 33 -24.82 25.63 13.25
C GLY A 33 -24.13 24.44 12.57
N GLU A 34 -23.27 24.74 11.61
CA GLU A 34 -22.50 23.74 10.86
C GLU A 34 -21.29 23.23 11.68
N PRO A 35 -20.87 21.96 11.50
CA PRO A 35 -19.67 21.44 12.14
C PRO A 35 -18.40 22.21 11.75
N ILE A 36 -17.52 22.43 12.72
CA ILE A 36 -16.22 23.07 12.51
C ILE A 36 -15.16 21.97 12.38
N PHE A 37 -14.37 22.01 11.31
CA PHE A 37 -13.28 21.07 11.08
C PHE A 37 -11.93 21.76 11.23
N GLN A 38 -11.11 21.28 12.16
CA GLN A 38 -9.75 21.77 12.37
C GLN A 38 -8.74 20.71 11.93
N LYS A 39 -7.88 21.07 10.98
CA LYS A 39 -6.75 20.24 10.56
C LYS A 39 -5.70 20.16 11.66
N LEU A 40 -5.29 18.94 12.01
CA LEU A 40 -4.30 18.64 13.05
C LEU A 40 -2.97 18.21 12.44
N THR A 41 -3.00 17.24 11.52
CA THR A 41 -1.79 16.70 10.88
C THR A 41 -2.11 16.10 9.52
N ASP A 42 -1.13 16.12 8.62
CA ASP A 42 -1.13 15.39 7.35
C ASP A 42 -0.34 14.08 7.41
N ASP A 43 0.56 13.94 8.39
CA ASP A 43 1.33 12.72 8.62
C ASP A 43 0.43 11.70 9.34
N LEU A 44 -0.26 10.89 8.54
CA LEU A 44 -1.28 9.97 8.99
C LEU A 44 -0.89 8.54 8.65
N PRO A 45 -0.75 7.66 9.66
CA PRO A 45 -0.43 6.28 9.40
C PRO A 45 -1.52 5.60 8.60
N VAL A 46 -1.10 4.73 7.70
CA VAL A 46 -1.98 3.89 6.91
C VAL A 46 -1.76 2.44 7.29
N THR A 47 -2.84 1.74 7.56
CA THR A 47 -2.80 0.32 7.90
C THR A 47 -3.49 -0.51 6.83
N TRP A 48 -2.92 -1.68 6.56
CA TRP A 48 -3.49 -2.66 5.64
C TRP A 48 -3.47 -4.06 6.24
N SER A 49 -4.50 -4.84 5.91
CA SER A 49 -4.50 -6.28 6.09
C SER A 49 -3.99 -6.94 4.81
N LEU A 50 -2.86 -7.63 4.90
CA LEU A 50 -2.22 -8.33 3.79
C LEU A 50 -2.38 -9.85 3.94
N VAL A 51 -2.63 -10.52 2.82
CA VAL A 51 -2.72 -11.97 2.73
C VAL A 51 -1.77 -12.45 1.65
N TRP A 52 -0.93 -13.44 1.95
CA TRP A 52 -0.07 -14.11 0.98
C TRP A 52 -0.47 -15.57 0.82
N LYS A 53 -0.29 -16.10 -0.39
CA LYS A 53 -0.46 -17.52 -0.70
C LYS A 53 0.85 -18.00 -1.32
N PHE A 54 1.51 -18.93 -0.65
CA PHE A 54 2.83 -19.41 -1.03
C PHE A 54 2.80 -20.89 -1.38
N LYS A 55 3.60 -21.29 -2.37
CA LYS A 55 4.01 -22.69 -2.58
C LYS A 55 5.03 -23.11 -1.51
N PRO A 56 5.34 -24.41 -1.36
CA PRO A 56 6.17 -24.89 -0.25
C PRO A 56 7.60 -24.30 -0.24
N ARG A 57 8.17 -24.03 -1.42
CA ARG A 57 9.49 -23.38 -1.53
C ARG A 57 9.44 -21.90 -1.15
N GLU A 58 8.37 -21.21 -1.54
CA GLU A 58 8.17 -19.78 -1.28
C GLU A 58 7.90 -19.53 0.20
N GLU A 59 7.09 -20.39 0.83
CA GLU A 59 6.76 -20.32 2.26
C GLU A 59 8.03 -20.39 3.12
N ARG A 60 8.89 -21.36 2.84
CA ARG A 60 10.16 -21.53 3.55
C ARG A 60 11.05 -20.29 3.46
N ALA A 61 11.12 -19.69 2.28
CA ALA A 61 11.90 -18.49 2.08
C ALA A 61 11.29 -17.28 2.79
N PHE A 62 9.96 -17.12 2.73
CA PHE A 62 9.25 -16.07 3.45
C PHE A 62 9.45 -16.18 4.97
N ALA A 63 9.32 -17.38 5.54
CA ALA A 63 9.56 -17.62 6.95
C ALA A 63 11.00 -17.30 7.37
N GLN A 64 11.99 -17.64 6.54
CA GLN A 64 13.40 -17.31 6.79
C GLN A 64 13.67 -15.81 6.62
N TRP A 65 13.08 -15.17 5.62
CA TRP A 65 13.22 -13.73 5.39
C TRP A 65 12.69 -12.93 6.59
N ILE A 66 11.59 -13.35 7.20
CA ILE A 66 11.07 -12.69 8.40
C ILE A 66 11.97 -12.93 9.63
N ARG A 67 12.38 -14.17 9.87
CA ARG A 67 13.11 -14.56 11.10
C ARG A 67 14.59 -14.20 11.10
N SER A 68 15.21 -14.14 9.92
CA SER A 68 16.66 -13.98 9.83
C SER A 68 17.11 -12.58 10.30
N PRO A 69 18.13 -12.48 11.18
CA PRO A 69 18.70 -11.21 11.62
C PRO A 69 19.27 -10.35 10.48
N LYS A 70 19.66 -11.00 9.37
CA LYS A 70 20.18 -10.33 8.17
C LYS A 70 19.09 -9.58 7.39
N TYR A 71 17.84 -9.99 7.55
CA TYR A 71 16.68 -9.39 6.89
C TYR A 71 15.81 -8.69 7.95
N LEU A 72 14.57 -9.12 8.13
CA LEU A 72 13.57 -8.47 8.99
C LEU A 72 13.80 -8.64 10.49
N ASP A 73 14.70 -9.54 10.90
CA ASP A 73 15.07 -9.76 12.29
C ASP A 73 13.85 -9.95 13.21
N ASN A 74 13.08 -11.01 12.93
CA ASN A 74 11.80 -11.33 13.58
C ASN A 74 10.74 -10.22 13.47
N GLY A 75 10.70 -9.52 12.33
CA GLY A 75 9.70 -8.49 12.04
C GLY A 75 9.96 -7.15 12.73
N THR A 76 11.15 -6.94 13.31
CA THR A 76 11.49 -5.68 14.00
C THR A 76 11.81 -4.55 13.03
N LYS A 77 12.26 -4.84 11.81
CA LYS A 77 12.69 -3.84 10.83
C LYS A 77 11.58 -3.43 9.86
N TRP A 78 11.73 -2.23 9.29
CA TRP A 78 10.93 -1.74 8.18
C TRP A 78 11.34 -2.43 6.88
N PHE A 79 10.40 -2.62 5.97
CA PHE A 79 10.64 -3.23 4.67
C PHE A 79 9.85 -2.55 3.56
N ASP A 80 10.38 -2.61 2.35
CA ASP A 80 9.74 -2.02 1.17
C ASP A 80 9.07 -3.12 0.35
N ILE A 81 7.80 -2.95 0.04
CA ILE A 81 7.01 -3.91 -0.72
C ILE A 81 6.06 -3.17 -1.67
N ARG A 82 5.84 -3.75 -2.86
CA ARG A 82 4.82 -3.25 -3.77
C ARG A 82 3.44 -3.70 -3.34
N ILE A 83 2.55 -2.75 -3.15
CA ILE A 83 1.19 -2.98 -2.69
C ILE A 83 0.22 -2.31 -3.67
N LYS A 84 -0.84 -3.02 -4.05
CA LYS A 84 -1.96 -2.40 -4.75
C LYS A 84 -2.79 -1.57 -3.77
N ILE A 85 -2.89 -0.27 -3.98
CA ILE A 85 -3.58 0.67 -3.07
C ILE A 85 -4.95 1.12 -3.58
N GLY A 86 -5.31 0.79 -4.83
CA GLY A 86 -6.51 1.25 -5.54
C GLY A 86 -6.12 1.95 -6.84
N GLY A 87 -7.07 2.24 -7.73
CA GLY A 87 -6.88 3.11 -8.91
C GLY A 87 -6.03 2.56 -10.07
N GLY A 88 -4.95 1.83 -9.81
CA GLY A 88 -4.00 1.41 -10.85
C GLY A 88 -3.10 0.23 -10.49
N GLU A 89 -1.82 0.37 -10.80
CA GLU A 89 -0.77 -0.64 -10.60
C GLU A 89 -0.31 -0.73 -9.14
N THR A 90 0.57 -1.70 -8.85
CA THR A 90 1.17 -1.82 -7.51
C THR A 90 2.23 -0.75 -7.30
N GLN A 91 2.12 0.01 -6.21
CA GLN A 91 3.06 1.08 -5.87
C GLN A 91 3.94 0.66 -4.70
N LEU A 92 5.16 1.19 -4.64
CA LEU A 92 6.12 0.87 -3.58
C LEU A 92 5.72 1.54 -2.27
N GLN A 93 5.55 0.74 -1.22
CA GLN A 93 5.25 1.21 0.13
C GLN A 93 6.35 0.78 1.08
N GLN A 94 6.77 1.71 1.95
CA GLN A 94 7.61 1.39 3.09
C GLN A 94 6.70 1.05 4.28
N VAL A 95 6.75 -0.20 4.73
CA VAL A 95 5.84 -0.72 5.74
C VAL A 95 6.57 -1.42 6.89
N HIS A 96 5.85 -1.61 7.97
CA HIS A 96 6.27 -2.36 9.14
C HIS A 96 5.15 -3.31 9.59
N PHE A 97 5.49 -4.47 10.13
CA PHE A 97 4.50 -5.41 10.67
C PHE A 97 4.02 -4.95 12.06
N VAL A 98 2.72 -4.66 12.20
CA VAL A 98 2.14 -4.30 13.50
C VAL A 98 2.24 -5.47 14.49
N THR A 99 1.98 -6.68 13.97
CA THR A 99 2.16 -7.95 14.68
C THR A 99 2.84 -8.93 13.76
N MET A 100 3.50 -9.93 14.34
CA MET A 100 4.17 -10.96 13.56
C MET A 100 3.18 -11.64 12.60
N PRO A 101 3.50 -11.78 11.31
CA PRO A 101 2.66 -12.49 10.35
C PRO A 101 2.36 -13.91 10.83
N VAL A 102 1.13 -14.37 10.63
CA VAL A 102 0.65 -15.67 11.08
C VAL A 102 0.29 -16.54 9.88
N GLN A 103 0.66 -17.81 9.94
CA GLN A 103 0.18 -18.83 9.02
C GLN A 103 -1.24 -19.23 9.40
N THR A 104 -2.22 -18.90 8.57
CA THR A 104 -3.64 -19.14 8.88
C THR A 104 -4.16 -20.47 8.37
N SER A 105 -3.60 -21.00 7.28
CA SER A 105 -4.02 -22.29 6.73
C SER A 105 -2.96 -22.92 5.85
N ILE A 106 -3.04 -24.25 5.72
CA ILE A 106 -2.37 -25.04 4.69
C ILE A 106 -3.48 -25.78 3.95
N ASN A 107 -3.60 -25.55 2.64
CA ASN A 107 -4.54 -26.25 1.79
C ASN A 107 -3.78 -26.89 0.62
N GLY A 108 -3.56 -28.21 0.72
CA GLY A 108 -2.72 -28.95 -0.22
C GLY A 108 -1.30 -28.40 -0.25
N SER A 109 -0.87 -27.90 -1.40
CA SER A 109 0.47 -27.31 -1.60
C SER A 109 0.51 -25.78 -1.47
N ILE A 110 -0.57 -25.16 -0.98
CA ILE A 110 -0.65 -23.71 -0.79
C ILE A 110 -0.76 -23.39 0.70
N THR A 111 0.17 -22.58 1.19
CA THR A 111 0.16 -22.06 2.55
C THR A 111 -0.27 -20.61 2.55
N THR A 112 -1.26 -20.27 3.36
CA THR A 112 -1.77 -18.90 3.49
C THR A 112 -1.18 -18.23 4.73
N TRP A 113 -0.65 -17.03 4.54
CA TRP A 113 -0.14 -16.16 5.60
C TRP A 113 -0.93 -14.86 5.64
N THR A 114 -1.17 -14.33 6.83
CA THR A 114 -1.86 -13.05 7.02
C THR A 114 -1.08 -12.15 7.96
N ALA A 115 -1.08 -10.85 7.70
CA ALA A 115 -0.50 -9.86 8.59
C ALA A 115 -1.20 -8.52 8.48
N THR A 116 -1.07 -7.72 9.53
CA THR A 116 -1.39 -6.30 9.50
C THR A 116 -0.10 -5.51 9.40
N VAL A 117 -0.02 -4.62 8.43
CA VAL A 117 1.12 -3.72 8.24
C VAL A 117 0.72 -2.27 8.43
N ILE A 118 1.68 -1.45 8.81
CA ILE A 118 1.56 0.00 8.95
C ILE A 118 2.60 0.70 8.06
N ALA A 119 2.18 1.71 7.32
CA ALA A 119 3.07 2.71 6.73
C ALA A 119 2.92 4.02 7.50
N ARG A 120 4.01 4.81 7.55
CA ARG A 120 3.97 6.18 8.09
C ARG A 120 3.15 7.09 7.20
N GLU A 121 3.37 6.98 5.90
CA GLU A 121 2.72 7.78 4.87
C GLU A 121 2.29 6.87 3.73
N LEU A 122 1.20 7.23 3.05
CA LEU A 122 0.82 6.56 1.80
C LEU A 122 1.64 7.16 0.67
N ASN A 123 2.49 6.35 0.04
CA ASN A 123 3.11 6.76 -1.22
C ASN A 123 2.12 6.53 -2.36
N ASN A 124 1.48 7.57 -2.89
CA ASN A 124 0.65 7.46 -4.07
C ASN A 124 1.22 8.28 -5.23
N GLU A 125 1.61 7.59 -6.31
CA GLU A 125 2.19 8.22 -7.49
C GLU A 125 1.19 9.13 -8.22
N ASP A 126 -0.10 8.92 -8.02
CA ASP A 126 -1.18 9.71 -8.62
C ASP A 126 -1.43 11.05 -7.91
N ASP A 127 -0.91 11.23 -6.68
CA ASP A 127 -1.14 12.46 -5.90
C ASP A 127 -0.54 13.70 -6.58
N GLN A 128 0.42 13.53 -7.49
CA GLN A 128 1.00 14.62 -8.30
C GLN A 128 0.13 15.03 -9.52
N TYR A 129 -0.90 14.24 -9.82
CA TYR A 129 -1.81 14.44 -10.97
C TYR A 129 -3.26 14.64 -10.50
N ASP A 130 -3.46 15.02 -9.23
CA ASP A 130 -4.76 15.14 -8.57
C ASP A 130 -5.75 16.02 -9.35
N ASP A 131 -5.33 17.22 -9.77
CA ASP A 131 -6.14 18.16 -10.53
C ASP A 131 -6.64 17.54 -11.84
N LEU A 132 -5.75 16.84 -12.56
CA LEU A 132 -6.08 16.21 -13.84
C LEU A 132 -7.03 15.02 -13.66
N LEU A 133 -6.77 14.17 -12.68
CA LEU A 133 -7.59 12.99 -12.40
C LEU A 133 -8.99 13.36 -11.92
N VAL A 134 -9.13 14.45 -11.15
CA VAL A 134 -10.44 14.94 -10.70
C VAL A 134 -11.20 15.64 -11.83
N MET A 135 -10.52 16.42 -12.67
CA MET A 135 -11.19 17.18 -13.74
C MET A 135 -11.63 16.33 -14.93
N LEU A 136 -10.97 15.21 -15.20
CA LEU A 136 -11.16 14.45 -16.44
C LEU A 136 -12.02 13.21 -16.18
N PRO A 137 -13.30 13.21 -16.58
CA PRO A 137 -14.16 12.05 -16.42
C PRO A 137 -13.75 10.89 -17.34
N GLU A 138 -14.32 9.71 -17.09
CA GLU A 138 -14.09 8.49 -17.84
C GLU A 138 -14.29 8.71 -19.37
N GLY A 139 -13.31 8.32 -20.19
CA GLY A 139 -13.33 8.48 -21.65
C GLY A 139 -12.36 9.51 -22.24
N TRP A 140 -11.71 10.33 -21.40
CA TRP A 140 -10.72 11.33 -21.84
C TRP A 140 -9.30 10.76 -22.05
N GLU A 141 -9.09 9.46 -21.77
CA GLU A 141 -7.80 8.77 -21.94
C GLU A 141 -7.25 8.91 -23.36
N SER A 142 -8.13 8.91 -24.37
CA SER A 142 -7.75 9.12 -25.77
C SER A 142 -7.23 10.54 -26.06
N ILE A 143 -7.68 11.54 -25.29
CA ILE A 143 -7.26 12.94 -25.44
C ILE A 143 -5.95 13.15 -24.69
N LEU A 144 -5.78 12.60 -23.49
CA LEU A 144 -4.51 12.64 -22.76
C LEU A 144 -3.40 11.90 -23.52
N ASP A 145 -3.66 10.70 -24.04
CA ASP A 145 -2.72 9.95 -24.87
C ASP A 145 -2.31 10.76 -26.12
N ARG A 146 -3.29 11.40 -26.78
CA ARG A 146 -3.02 12.30 -27.90
C ARG A 146 -2.20 13.54 -27.50
N VAL A 147 -2.51 14.18 -26.37
CA VAL A 147 -1.80 15.38 -25.94
C VAL A 147 -0.37 15.06 -25.50
N VAL A 148 -0.19 14.02 -24.70
CA VAL A 148 1.13 13.62 -24.17
C VAL A 148 2.02 13.04 -25.26
N ASN A 149 1.49 12.17 -26.13
CA ASN A 149 2.31 11.50 -27.15
C ASN A 149 2.39 12.23 -28.50
N GLN A 150 1.43 13.11 -28.83
CA GLN A 150 1.42 13.80 -30.12
C GLN A 150 1.60 15.32 -30.03
N ILE A 151 1.21 15.97 -28.93
CA ILE A 151 1.23 17.45 -28.82
C ILE A 151 2.37 17.95 -27.93
N MET A 152 2.71 17.21 -26.87
CA MET A 152 3.87 17.45 -26.01
C MET A 152 4.82 16.24 -25.99
N PRO A 153 5.29 15.74 -27.15
CA PRO A 153 6.37 14.76 -27.10
C PRO A 153 7.54 15.45 -26.41
N ARG A 154 8.12 14.81 -25.38
CA ARG A 154 9.32 15.29 -24.68
C ARG A 154 10.29 15.84 -25.73
N SER A 155 10.52 17.15 -25.71
CA SER A 155 11.65 17.75 -26.38
C SER A 155 12.89 17.31 -25.61
N ASP A 156 13.70 16.46 -26.22
CA ASP A 156 15.12 16.26 -25.87
C ASP A 156 15.82 17.63 -25.72
#